data_AF-Q4ZHU9-F1
#
_entry.id   AF-Q4ZHU9-F1
#
_cell.length_a   1.000
_cell.length_b   1.000
_cell.length_c   1.000
_cell.angle_alpha   90.00
_cell.angle_beta   90.00
_cell.angle_gamma   90.00
#
_symmetry.space_group_name_H-M   'P 1'
#
loop_
_entity.id
_entity.type
_entity.pdbx_description
1 polymer ?
#
loop_
_entity_poly.entity_id
_entity_poly.type
_entity_poly.pdbx_seq_one_letter_code
_entity_poly.pdbx_strand_id
1 'polypeptide(L)' 'SWFIQSLCEMIGKYSKELEVQHILTRVNHKVATEFESASNSPGFDAKKQIPCIVSMLTKDLYFPH' A
#
# COMPACT_ATOMS: atom_id res chain seq x y z
N SER A 1 6.30 9.31 2.32
CA SER A 1 4.93 8.81 2.54
C SER A 1 4.98 7.30 2.63
N TRP A 2 4.43 6.70 3.70
CA TRP A 2 4.39 5.24 3.89
C TRP A 2 3.68 4.53 2.74
N PHE A 3 2.61 5.12 2.23
CA PHE A 3 1.87 4.60 1.09
C PHE A 3 2.73 4.53 -0.17
N ILE A 4 3.38 5.62 -0.57
CA ILE A 4 4.18 5.65 -1.81
C ILE A 4 5.40 4.74 -1.71
N GLN A 5 6.07 4.68 -0.56
CA GLN A 5 7.18 3.75 -0.33
C GLN A 5 6.72 2.30 -0.50
N SER A 6 5.61 1.93 0.15
CA SER A 6 5.02 0.59 0.04
C SER A 6 4.54 0.28 -1.38
N LEU A 7 3.92 1.23 -2.07
CA LEU A 7 3.44 1.09 -3.44
C LEU A 7 4.58 0.83 -4.41
N CYS A 8 5.63 1.65 -4.37
CA CYS A 8 6.80 1.49 -5.24
C CYS A 8 7.49 0.13 -4.99
N GLU A 9 7.63 -0.28 -3.73
CA GLU A 9 8.22 -1.58 -3.40
C GLU A 9 7.36 -2.74 -3.94
N MET A 10 6.05 -2.72 -3.72
CA MET A 10 5.16 -3.81 -4.14
C MET A 10 5.02 -3.89 -5.67
N ILE A 11 4.95 -2.74 -6.37
CA ILE A 11 4.96 -2.71 -7.83
C ILE A 11 6.30 -3.24 -8.37
N GLY A 12 7.42 -2.78 -7.82
CA GLY A 12 8.75 -3.22 -8.25
C GLY A 12 8.96 -4.73 -8.08
N LYS A 13 8.39 -5.31 -7.02
CA LYS A 13 8.47 -6.76 -6.76
C LYS A 13 7.48 -7.60 -7.57
N TYR A 14 6.25 -7.12 -7.77
CA TYR A 14 5.14 -7.99 -8.18
C TYR A 14 4.39 -7.55 -9.44
N SER A 15 4.74 -6.42 -10.07
CA SER A 15 4.05 -5.91 -11.27
C SER A 15 3.94 -6.92 -12.41
N LYS A 16 4.92 -7.82 -12.56
CA LYS A 16 4.95 -8.85 -13.63
C LYS A 16 4.24 -10.16 -13.27
N GLU A 17 3.84 -10.32 -12.01
CA GLU A 17 3.36 -11.61 -11.47
C GLU A 17 1.92 -11.51 -10.94
N LEU A 18 1.50 -10.32 -10.49
CA LEU A 18 0.23 -10.13 -9.80
C LEU A 18 -0.66 -9.10 -10.47
N GLU A 19 -1.95 -9.35 -10.31
CA GLU A 19 -3.03 -8.41 -10.62
C GLU A 19 -2.96 -7.18 -9.68
N VAL A 20 -3.37 -5.99 -10.16
CA VAL A 20 -3.18 -4.72 -9.45
C VAL A 20 -3.86 -4.66 -8.08
N GLN A 21 -5.06 -5.22 -7.90
CA GLN A 21 -5.75 -5.26 -6.61
C GLN A 21 -5.02 -6.16 -5.62
N HIS A 22 -4.39 -7.26 -6.07
CA HIS A 22 -3.52 -8.06 -5.21
C HIS A 22 -2.29 -7.28 -4.74
N ILE A 23 -1.66 -6.52 -5.64
CA ILE A 23 -0.53 -5.64 -5.30
C ILE A 23 -0.97 -4.60 -4.27
N LEU A 24 -2.09 -3.91 -4.51
CA LEU A 24 -2.61 -2.88 -3.60
C LEU A 24 -3.05 -3.47 -2.25
N THR A 25 -3.54 -4.71 -2.20
CA THR A 25 -3.82 -5.42 -0.95
C THR A 25 -2.54 -5.64 -0.13
N ARG A 26 -1.42 -5.97 -0.79
CA ARG A 26 -0.11 -6.09 -0.11
C ARG A 26 0.42 -4.74 0.35
N VAL A 27 0.19 -3.67 -0.42
CA VAL A 27 0.46 -2.29 0.02
C VAL A 27 -0.31 -1.97 1.30
N ASN A 28 -1.61 -2.29 1.35
CA ASN A 28 -2.43 -2.10 2.55
C ASN A 28 -1.85 -2.83 3.77
N HIS A 29 -1.51 -4.10 3.60
CA HIS A 29 -0.92 -4.91 4.67
C HIS A 29 0.37 -4.27 5.19
N LYS A 30 1.29 -3.93 4.28
CA LYS A 30 2.59 -3.34 4.62
C LYS A 30 2.44 -2.03 5.37
N VAL A 31 1.59 -1.11 4.89
CA VAL A 31 1.34 0.18 5.56
C VAL A 31 0.78 -0.02 6.97
N ALA A 32 -0.13 -0.98 7.14
CA ALA A 32 -0.75 -1.24 8.44
C ALA A 32 0.19 -1.89 9.46
N THR A 33 1.07 -2.80 9.03
CA THR A 33 1.91 -3.60 9.93
C THR A 33 3.29 -2.99 10.17
N GLU A 34 3.91 -2.38 9.16
CA GLU A 34 5.32 -1.98 9.22
C GLU A 34 5.54 -0.50 9.57
N PHE A 35 4.49 0.33 9.60
CA PHE A 35 4.64 1.76 9.85
C PHE A 35 3.86 2.26 11.06
N GLU A 36 4.46 3.19 11.78
CA GLU A 36 3.90 3.87 12.94
C GLU A 36 4.50 5.29 13.03
N SER A 37 3.72 6.27 13.46
CA SER A 37 4.20 7.65 13.56
C SER A 37 5.06 7.82 14.79
N ALA A 38 6.17 8.54 14.64
CA ALA A 38 7.01 8.99 15.73
C ALA A 38 6.94 10.52 15.79
N SER A 39 6.40 11.08 16.87
CA SER A 39 6.23 12.52 17.01
C SER A 39 6.36 12.97 18.46
N ASN A 40 7.02 14.11 18.67
CA ASN A 40 7.07 14.77 19.98
C ASN A 40 5.79 15.57 20.30
N SER A 41 4.88 15.71 19.32
CA SER A 41 3.63 16.46 19.50
C SER A 41 2.56 15.58 20.16
N PRO A 42 1.97 16.01 21.29
CA PRO A 42 0.91 15.27 21.95
C PRO A 42 -0.23 14.93 20.99
N GLY A 43 -0.66 13.66 20.98
CA GLY A 43 -1.73 13.19 20.11
C GLY A 43 -1.31 12.79 18.69
N PHE A 44 -0.06 12.95 18.29
CA PHE A 44 0.44 12.55 16.96
C PHE A 44 1.46 11.39 17.00
N ASP A 45 1.85 10.93 18.18
CA ASP A 45 2.73 9.78 18.36
C ASP A 45 1.97 8.44 18.31
N ALA A 46 2.69 7.38 17.94
CA ALA A 46 2.22 6.00 17.87
C ALA A 46 0.92 5.81 17.06
N LYS A 47 0.75 6.57 15.97
CA LYS A 47 -0.42 6.48 15.09
C LYS A 47 -0.18 5.51 13.96
N LYS A 48 -1.24 4.81 13.59
CA LYS A 48 -1.28 3.82 12.51
C LYS A 48 -2.05 4.38 11.32
N GLN A 49 -1.84 3.79 10.16
CA GLN A 49 -2.53 4.14 8.93
C GLN A 49 -2.97 2.88 8.18
N ILE A 50 -4.12 2.94 7.52
CA ILE A 50 -4.56 1.95 6.51
C ILE A 50 -4.93 2.71 5.23
N PRO A 51 -4.38 2.37 4.05
CA PRO A 51 -4.83 2.97 2.80
C PRO A 51 -6.23 2.47 2.41
N CYS A 52 -6.96 3.29 1.66
CA CYS A 52 -8.28 2.95 1.13
C CYS A 52 -8.18 2.80 -0.40
N ILE A 53 -8.65 1.66 -0.92
CA ILE A 53 -8.68 1.38 -2.35
C ILE A 53 -10.15 1.33 -2.75
N VAL A 54 -10.52 2.10 -3.76
CA VAL A 54 -11.84 2.08 -4.37
C VAL A 54 -11.67 1.67 -5.82
N SER A 55 -12.32 0.57 -6.21
CA SER A 55 -12.25 0.04 -7.57
C SER A 55 -13.63 0.04 -8.21
N MET A 56 -13.69 0.57 -9.43
CA MET A 56 -14.81 0.37 -10.37
C MET A 56 -14.35 -0.44 -11.60
N LEU A 57 -13.20 -1.11 -11.50
CA LEU A 57 -12.73 -2.00 -12.55
C LEU A 57 -13.73 -3.15 -12.74
N THR A 58 -14.02 -3.49 -13.99
CA THR A 58 -14.93 -4.57 -14.36
C THR A 58 -14.19 -5.82 -14.86
N LYS A 59 -12.86 -5.77 -14.83
CA LYS A 59 -11.91 -6.82 -15.23
C LYS A 59 -10.65 -6.72 -14.39
N ASP A 60 -9.95 -7.84 -14.29
CA ASP A 60 -8.63 -7.93 -13.69
C ASP A 60 -7.62 -7.11 -14.51
N LEU A 61 -6.75 -6.36 -13.83
CA LEU A 61 -5.72 -5.55 -14.48
C LEU A 61 -4.33 -6.10 -14.14
N TYR A 62 -3.62 -6.52 -15.18
CA TYR A 62 -2.23 -6.94 -15.13
C TYR A 62 -1.38 -5.94 -15.91
N PHE A 63 -0.18 -5.63 -15.41
CA PHE A 63 0.75 -4.81 -16.18
C PHE A 63 1.33 -5.64 -17.33
N PRO A 64 1.49 -5.03 -18.53
CA PRO A 64 2.11 -5.71 -19.66
C PRO A 64 3.58 -6.04 -19.38
N HIS A 65 4.06 -7.07 -20.08
CA HIS A 65 5.46 -7.51 -20.05
C HIS A 65 6.38 -6.56 -20.81
#